data_AF-A0A821VKI2-F1
#
_entry.id   AF-A0A821VKI2-F1
#
_cell.length_a   1.000
_cell.length_b   1.000
_cell.length_c   1.000
_cell.angle_alpha   90.00
_cell.angle_beta   90.00
_cell.angle_gamma   90.00
#
_symmetry.space_group_name_H-M   'P 1'
#
loop_
_entity.id
_entity.type
_entity.pdbx_description
1 polymer ?
#
loop_
_entity_poly.entity_id
_entity_poly.type
_entity_poly.pdbx_seq_one_letter_code
_entity_poly.pdbx_strand_id
1 'polypeptide(L)'
;MNTAHDFRLRLKTYTTQQTSGKAKGTKSQPPLSPTHATIYVARSYPSWQTFVVSELKKLYLANNHSLPDSKQLSIHFKDRPEIEKKYQKKLMPFVIYSKDILEKSRNVTALDQHLSFD
;
A
#
# COMPACT_ATOMS: atom_id res chain seq x y z
N MET A 1 -8.89 11.57 -5.65
CA MET A 1 -10.04 11.16 -4.81
C MET A 1 -10.11 9.62 -4.64
N ASN A 2 -9.00 8.95 -4.32
CA ASN A 2 -8.97 7.48 -4.34
C ASN A 2 -9.42 6.85 -3.00
N THR A 3 -9.10 7.50 -1.87
CA THR A 3 -9.42 7.00 -0.53
C THR A 3 -10.92 6.88 -0.25
N ALA A 4 -11.74 7.85 -0.71
CA ALA A 4 -13.19 7.79 -0.56
C ALA A 4 -13.81 6.64 -1.38
N HIS A 5 -13.26 6.35 -2.56
CA HIS A 5 -13.68 5.23 -3.38
C HIS A 5 -13.33 3.89 -2.71
N ASP A 6 -12.10 3.73 -2.22
CA ASP A 6 -11.65 2.53 -1.50
C ASP A 6 -12.48 2.28 -0.24
N PHE A 7 -12.82 3.34 0.51
CA PHE A 7 -13.68 3.23 1.68
C PHE A 7 -15.08 2.70 1.31
N ARG A 8 -15.69 3.25 0.26
CA ARG A 8 -17.00 2.76 -0.25
C ARG A 8 -16.93 1.32 -0.71
N LEU A 9 -15.85 0.91 -1.37
CA LEU A 9 -15.66 -0.46 -1.82
C LEU A 9 -15.56 -1.43 -0.63
N ARG A 10 -14.78 -1.08 0.40
CA ARG A 10 -14.66 -1.88 1.63
C ARG A 10 -15.98 -1.99 2.38
N LEU A 11 -16.75 -0.89 2.47
CA LEU A 11 -18.09 -0.90 3.06
C LEU A 11 -19.02 -1.85 2.31
N LYS A 12 -19.01 -1.81 0.97
CA LYS A 12 -19.80 -2.72 0.14
C LYS A 12 -19.44 -4.19 0.41
N THR A 13 -18.14 -4.52 0.42
CA THR A 13 -17.67 -5.89 0.71
C THR A 13 -18.11 -6.36 2.10
N TYR A 14 -17.98 -5.50 3.12
CA TYR A 14 -18.43 -5.80 4.48
C TYR A 14 -19.93 -6.12 4.53
N THR A 15 -20.78 -5.27 3.93
CA THR A 15 -22.22 -5.48 3.89
C THR A 15 -22.59 -6.78 3.15
N THR A 16 -21.95 -7.07 2.02
CA THR A 16 -22.19 -8.33 1.28
C THR A 16 -21.84 -9.55 2.13
N GLN A 17 -20.70 -9.56 2.82
CA GLN A 17 -20.29 -10.67 3.70
C GLN A 17 -21.28 -10.89 4.86
N GLN A 18 -21.83 -9.81 5.42
CA GLN A 18 -22.85 -9.92 6.48
C GLN A 18 -24.17 -10.54 5.99
N THR A 19 -24.47 -10.42 4.70
CA THR A 19 -25.68 -10.97 4.09
C THR A 19 -25.52 -12.40 3.54
N SER A 20 -24.30 -12.83 3.18
CA SER A 20 -24.07 -14.12 2.51
C SER A 20 -23.86 -15.32 3.44
N GLY A 21 -23.62 -15.11 4.74
CA GLY A 21 -23.40 -16.17 5.73
C GLY A 21 -24.67 -16.68 6.45
N LYS A 22 -25.85 -16.11 6.17
CA LYS A 22 -27.10 -16.55 6.82
C LYS A 22 -27.72 -17.71 6.04
N ALA A 23 -27.69 -18.90 6.64
CA ALA A 23 -28.41 -20.06 6.14
C ALA A 23 -29.89 -19.70 5.86
N LYS A 24 -30.38 -20.19 4.72
CA LYS A 24 -31.73 -19.99 4.18
C LYS A 24 -32.76 -20.60 5.16
N GLY A 25 -33.11 -19.89 6.24
CA GLY A 25 -34.10 -20.40 7.22
C GLY A 25 -34.17 -19.70 8.57
N THR A 26 -33.12 -18.99 9.03
CA THR A 26 -33.18 -18.28 10.32
C THR A 26 -33.61 -16.84 10.12
N LYS A 27 -34.81 -16.48 10.59
CA LYS A 27 -35.33 -15.09 10.70
C LYS A 27 -34.48 -14.28 11.69
N SER A 28 -33.22 -14.02 11.34
CA SER A 28 -32.35 -13.13 12.10
C SER A 28 -32.41 -11.76 11.44
N GLN A 29 -32.75 -10.74 12.22
CA GLN A 29 -32.85 -9.32 11.83
C GLN A 29 -31.76 -8.91 10.81
N PRO A 30 -32.10 -8.09 9.79
CA PRO A 30 -31.11 -7.62 8.83
C PRO A 30 -29.93 -7.01 9.59
N PRO A 31 -28.67 -7.29 9.18
CA PRO A 31 -27.52 -6.74 9.87
C PRO A 31 -27.62 -5.21 9.89
N LEU A 32 -27.46 -4.60 11.07
CA LEU A 32 -27.51 -3.14 11.18
C LEU A 32 -26.34 -2.54 10.39
N SER A 33 -26.62 -1.50 9.62
CA SER A 33 -25.59 -0.74 8.93
C SER A 33 -24.57 -0.19 9.92
N PRO A 34 -23.26 -0.23 9.61
CA PRO A 34 -22.24 0.34 10.48
C PRO A 34 -22.45 1.86 10.60
N THR A 35 -22.45 2.36 11.84
CA THR A 35 -22.68 3.78 12.17
C THR A 35 -21.40 4.56 12.43
N HIS A 36 -20.32 3.86 12.80
CA HIS A 36 -19.04 4.47 13.15
C HIS A 36 -17.91 3.77 12.37
N ALA A 37 -16.87 4.52 12.04
CA ALA A 37 -15.66 4.01 11.42
C ALA A 37 -14.43 4.72 11.99
N THR A 38 -13.35 3.97 12.16
CA THR A 38 -12.04 4.50 12.61
C THR A 38 -11.07 4.42 11.44
N ILE A 39 -10.49 5.56 11.07
CA ILE A 39 -9.49 5.66 10.00
C ILE A 39 -8.13 5.88 10.65
N TYR A 40 -7.14 5.06 10.28
CA TYR A 40 -5.77 5.21 10.73
C TYR A 40 -4.92 5.78 9.59
N VAL A 41 -4.24 6.88 9.87
CA VAL A 41 -3.29 7.51 8.95
C VAL A 41 -1.91 7.49 9.60
N ALA A 42 -0.93 6.93 8.90
CA ALA A 42 0.44 6.92 9.37
C ALA A 42 1.08 8.29 9.08
N ARG A 43 1.65 8.95 10.11
CA ARG A 43 2.40 10.20 9.95
C ARG A 43 3.68 10.01 9.14
N SER A 44 4.28 8.82 9.22
CA SER A 44 5.55 8.52 8.57
C SER A 44 5.60 7.05 8.18
N TYR A 45 6.39 6.74 7.16
CA TYR A 45 6.66 5.38 6.75
C TYR A 45 7.37 4.61 7.87
N PRO A 46 7.02 3.33 8.10
CA PRO A 46 7.85 2.41 8.88
C PRO A 46 9.30 2.40 8.38
N SER A 47 10.24 2.09 9.26
CA SER A 47 11.68 2.12 8.98
C SER A 47 12.07 1.41 7.67
N TRP A 48 11.58 0.18 7.47
CA TRP A 48 11.88 -0.61 6.26
C TRP A 48 11.32 0.00 4.98
N GLN A 49 10.15 0.66 5.04
CA GLN A 49 9.56 1.34 3.87
C GLN A 49 10.33 2.62 3.55
N THR A 50 10.72 3.37 4.58
CA THR A 50 11.56 4.57 4.45
C THR A 50 12.87 4.25 3.75
N PHE A 51 13.53 3.14 4.15
CA PHE A 51 14.74 2.65 3.50
C PHE A 51 14.50 2.33 2.02
N VAL A 52 13.46 1.56 1.70
CA VAL A 52 13.15 1.17 0.31
C VAL A 52 12.87 2.39 -0.57
N VAL A 53 12.06 3.33 -0.11
CA VAL A 53 11.72 4.55 -0.87
C VAL A 53 12.96 5.41 -1.09
N SER A 54 13.80 5.59 -0.06
CA SER A 54 15.07 6.32 -0.19
C SER A 54 15.99 5.67 -1.23
N GLU A 55 16.10 4.35 -1.22
CA GLU A 55 16.97 3.62 -2.12
C GLU A 55 16.45 3.62 -3.56
N LEU A 56 15.14 3.49 -3.76
CA LEU A 56 14.50 3.66 -5.07
C LEU A 56 14.76 5.06 -5.63
N LYS A 57 14.67 6.10 -4.80
CA LYS A 57 14.95 7.48 -5.21
C LYS A 57 16.40 7.64 -5.68
N LYS A 58 17.37 7.07 -4.94
CA LYS A 58 18.78 7.07 -5.36
C LYS A 58 18.99 6.34 -6.69
N LEU A 59 18.43 5.13 -6.84
CA LEU A 59 18.55 4.35 -8.07
C LEU A 59 17.93 5.06 -9.28
N TYR A 60 16.81 5.75 -9.07
CA TYR A 60 16.14 6.51 -10.11
C TYR A 60 16.99 7.69 -10.60
N LEU A 61 17.59 8.44 -9.67
CA LEU A 61 18.46 9.57 -10.00
C LEU A 61 19.77 9.12 -10.65
N ALA A 62 20.35 8.01 -10.19
CA ALA A 62 21.60 7.46 -10.73
C ALA A 62 21.45 6.89 -12.16
N ASN A 63 20.28 6.37 -12.52
CA ASN A 63 20.03 5.72 -13.80
C ASN A 63 19.25 6.59 -14.79
N ASN A 64 19.54 7.91 -14.85
CA ASN A 64 18.90 8.85 -15.77
C ASN A 64 17.36 8.80 -15.73
N HIS A 65 16.77 8.83 -14.53
CA HIS A 65 15.31 8.80 -14.34
C HIS A 65 14.64 7.50 -14.82
N SER A 66 15.33 6.38 -14.67
CA SER A 66 14.80 5.05 -14.94
C SER A 66 15.02 4.11 -13.75
N LEU A 67 14.02 3.30 -13.42
CA LEU A 67 14.15 2.25 -12.41
C LEU A 67 14.52 0.91 -13.06
N PRO A 68 15.45 0.15 -12.47
CA PRO A 68 15.80 -1.20 -12.93
C PRO A 68 14.60 -2.16 -13.00
N ASP A 69 14.83 -3.32 -13.61
CA ASP A 69 13.84 -4.38 -13.68
C ASP A 69 13.49 -4.91 -12.28
N SER A 70 12.27 -5.41 -12.10
CA SER A 70 11.78 -5.96 -10.84
C SER A 70 12.66 -7.11 -10.32
N LYS A 71 13.31 -7.88 -11.22
CA LYS A 71 14.27 -8.92 -10.81
C LYS A 71 15.54 -8.33 -10.19
N GLN A 72 16.08 -7.26 -10.78
CA GLN A 72 17.27 -6.59 -10.27
C GLN A 72 16.99 -5.92 -8.92
N LEU A 73 15.83 -5.29 -8.78
CA LEU A 73 15.38 -4.71 -7.51
C LEU A 73 15.20 -5.79 -6.43
N SER A 74 14.63 -6.94 -6.79
CA SER A 74 14.50 -8.08 -5.87
C SER A 74 15.85 -8.51 -5.31
N ILE A 75 16.85 -8.67 -6.18
CA ILE A 75 18.23 -9.01 -5.77
C ILE A 75 18.85 -7.89 -4.93
N HIS A 76 18.63 -6.62 -5.30
CA HIS A 76 19.20 -5.46 -4.61
C HIS A 76 18.73 -5.31 -3.16
N PHE A 77 17.45 -5.60 -2.91
CA PHE A 77 16.85 -5.55 -1.58
C PHE A 77 16.90 -6.89 -0.85
N LYS A 78 17.30 -7.97 -1.53
CA LYS A 78 17.52 -9.28 -0.91
C LYS A 78 18.65 -9.16 0.11
N ASP A 79 18.45 -9.73 1.28
CA ASP A 79 19.46 -9.85 2.34
C ASP A 79 19.96 -8.52 2.94
N ARG A 80 19.24 -7.40 2.74
CA ARG A 80 19.52 -6.13 3.41
C ARG A 80 19.14 -6.19 4.90
N PRO A 81 20.05 -5.85 5.84
CA PRO A 81 19.80 -5.94 7.28
C PRO A 81 18.70 -4.99 7.77
N GLU A 82 18.44 -3.90 7.04
CA GLU A 82 17.38 -2.92 7.32
C GLU A 82 15.98 -3.48 7.06
N ILE A 83 15.88 -4.61 6.33
CA ILE A 83 14.62 -5.26 5.99
C ILE A 83 14.50 -6.54 6.81
N GLU A 84 13.76 -6.45 7.91
CA GLU A 84 13.50 -7.61 8.75
C GLU A 84 12.85 -8.76 7.95
N LYS A 85 13.21 -10.01 8.28
CA LYS A 85 12.69 -11.22 7.60
C LYS A 85 11.16 -11.28 7.52
N LYS A 86 10.46 -10.72 8.52
CA LYS A 86 8.98 -10.66 8.56
C LYS A 86 8.38 -9.78 7.45
N TYR A 87 9.13 -8.83 6.90
CA TYR A 87 8.67 -7.92 5.84
C TYR A 87 9.09 -8.35 4.43
N GLN A 88 9.93 -9.38 4.28
CA GLN A 88 10.39 -9.85 2.96
C GLN A 88 9.25 -10.21 2.00
N LYS A 89 8.15 -10.82 2.50
CA LYS A 89 6.97 -11.12 1.68
C LYS A 89 6.21 -9.87 1.21
N LYS A 90 6.32 -8.76 1.96
CA LYS A 90 5.66 -7.47 1.66
C LYS A 90 6.54 -6.54 0.83
N LEU A 91 7.84 -6.78 0.82
CA LEU A 91 8.83 -5.97 0.14
C LEU A 91 8.56 -5.86 -1.37
N MET A 92 8.47 -6.98 -2.08
CA MET A 92 8.29 -6.96 -3.53
C MET A 92 6.97 -6.30 -3.97
N PRO A 93 5.81 -6.60 -3.35
CA PRO A 93 4.59 -5.86 -3.62
C PRO A 93 4.74 -4.34 -3.40
N PHE A 94 5.47 -3.93 -2.35
CA PHE A 94 5.68 -2.51 -2.06
C PHE A 94 6.62 -1.82 -3.07
N VAL A 95 7.67 -2.49 -3.53
CA VAL A 95 8.57 -1.99 -4.58
C VAL A 95 7.81 -1.80 -5.89
N ILE A 96 7.00 -2.78 -6.29
CA ILE A 96 6.18 -2.70 -7.50
C ILE A 96 5.19 -1.54 -7.40
N TYR A 97 4.51 -1.40 -6.26
CA TYR A 97 3.59 -0.29 -6.00
C TYR A 97 4.29 1.08 -6.09
N SER A 98 5.48 1.20 -5.50
CA SER A 98 6.25 2.45 -5.53
C SER A 98 6.71 2.81 -6.95
N LYS A 99 7.08 1.80 -7.75
CA LYS A 99 7.43 1.97 -9.17
C LYS A 99 6.22 2.43 -9.98
N ASP A 100 5.05 1.80 -9.81
CA ASP A 100 3.81 2.19 -10.48
C ASP A 100 3.38 3.63 -10.14
N ILE A 101 3.52 4.05 -8.88
CA ILE A 101 3.28 5.45 -8.46
C ILE A 101 4.23 6.41 -9.18
N LEU A 102 5.53 6.08 -9.22
CA LEU A 102 6.52 6.92 -9.88
C LEU A 102 6.26 7.04 -11.38
N GLU A 103 5.91 5.93 -12.05
CA GLU A 103 5.60 5.90 -13.48
C GLU A 103 4.33 6.71 -13.81
N LYS A 104 3.30 6.63 -12.95
CA LYS A 104 2.05 7.38 -13.11
C LYS A 104 2.21 8.88 -12.86
N SER A 105 2.98 9.25 -11.84
CA SER A 105 3.22 10.65 -11.47
C SER A 105 4.27 11.32 -12.36
N ARG A 106 5.19 10.54 -12.95
CA ARG A 106 6.41 11.00 -13.64
C ARG A 106 7.21 12.04 -12.86
N ASN A 107 7.07 12.04 -11.53
CA ASN A 107 7.70 13.02 -10.66
C ASN A 107 8.39 12.31 -9.51
N VAL A 108 9.66 12.66 -9.29
CA VAL A 108 10.47 12.13 -8.20
C VAL A 108 9.89 12.45 -6.81
N THR A 109 9.07 13.51 -6.70
CA THR A 109 8.36 13.86 -5.45
C THR A 109 7.41 12.77 -4.98
N ALA A 110 7.01 11.84 -5.86
CA ALA A 110 6.21 10.69 -5.48
C ALA A 110 6.98 9.65 -4.63
N LEU A 111 8.31 9.77 -4.57
CA LEU A 111 9.20 9.02 -3.67
C LEU A 111 9.67 9.87 -2.48
N ASP A 112 9.01 11.00 -2.18
CA ASP A 112 9.32 11.76 -0.98
C ASP A 112 8.76 11.06 0.26
N GLN A 113 9.47 11.21 1.38
CA GLN A 113 9.11 10.60 2.66
C GLN A 113 7.92 11.30 3.33
N HIS A 114 7.62 12.52 2.89
CA HIS A 114 6.55 13.36 3.42
C HIS A 114 5.63 13.82 2.29
N LEU A 115 4.34 13.90 2.62
CA LEU A 115 3.35 14.49 1.74
C LEU A 115 3.51 16.02 1.74
N SER A 116 3.18 16.66 0.61
CA SER A 116 3.20 18.11 0.48
C SER A 116 2.01 18.81 1.17
N PHE A 117 1.09 18.04 1.74
CA PHE A 117 -0.14 18.51 2.38
C PHE A 117 -0.38 17.72 3.68
N ASP A 118 -1.17 18.32 4.58
CA ASP A 118 -1.65 17.72 5.83
C ASP A 118 -3.04 17.07 5.63
#